data_AF-A0A7C1Q0E9-F1
#
_entry.id   AF-A0A7C1Q0E9-F1
#
_cell.length_a   1.000
_cell.length_b   1.000
_cell.length_c   1.000
_cell.angle_alpha   90.00
_cell.angle_beta   90.00
_cell.angle_gamma   90.00
#
_symmetry.space_group_name_H-M   'P 1'
#
loop_
_entity.id
_entity.type
_entity.pdbx_description
1 polymer ?
#
loop_
_entity_poly.entity_id
_entity_poly.type
_entity_poly.pdbx_seq_one_letter_code
_entity_poly.pdbx_strand_id
1 'polypeptide(L)'
;MRAGRCRSASDERATGLSVRPLLLALLTSALLFVGAYTLAAWPQSQLYGRVVSHGPGDARLVALTFDDGPNDPATSRLLDVLAAKDVKATFFVVGENVEVYPDTARRIVAEGHALGNHSYRHRKRDALLDPGYGELERAQRAIAAVVGFRPALYRAPNGFHTPWQLRAVRRAGLVTVHWNVQTKDWERPDPDTIVRRVLEHVRPGAIVLLHDGDDTRHGSDRAPTVEALPQIIDALRARGYRFVTVPELLGVPDRLPAPR
;
A
#
# COMPACT_ATOMS: atom_id res chain seq x y z
N MET A 1 -86.06 36.31 -1.18
CA MET A 1 -86.11 35.04 -0.41
C MET A 1 -85.27 33.99 -1.13
N ARG A 2 -84.52 33.20 -0.34
CA ARG A 2 -83.51 32.17 -0.66
C ARG A 2 -83.64 31.43 -2.01
N ALA A 3 -82.52 31.25 -2.72
CA ALA A 3 -81.73 30.00 -2.75
C ALA A 3 -80.59 30.08 -3.78
N GLY A 4 -79.43 29.50 -3.47
CA GLY A 4 -78.32 29.36 -4.42
C GLY A 4 -76.95 29.22 -3.76
N ARG A 5 -76.72 28.11 -3.03
CA ARG A 5 -75.35 27.70 -2.66
C ARG A 5 -74.67 27.22 -3.94
N CYS A 6 -73.47 27.73 -4.23
CA CYS A 6 -72.51 27.02 -5.08
C CYS A 6 -71.27 26.68 -4.24
N ARG A 7 -70.88 25.40 -4.29
CA ARG A 7 -69.77 24.81 -3.55
C ARG A 7 -68.47 24.94 -4.37
N SER A 8 -67.38 24.98 -3.59
CA SER A 8 -66.07 24.36 -3.79
C SER A 8 -65.12 24.83 -4.89
N ALA A 9 -63.89 25.09 -4.42
CA ALA A 9 -62.56 24.80 -4.98
C ALA A 9 -61.69 26.04 -4.66
N SER A 10 -60.58 25.97 -3.95
CA SER A 10 -59.68 24.87 -3.65
C SER A 10 -58.86 25.29 -2.42
N ASP A 11 -58.76 24.38 -1.44
CA ASP A 11 -57.70 24.42 -0.43
C ASP A 11 -56.40 24.11 -1.19
N GLU A 12 -55.78 25.12 -1.81
CA GLU A 12 -54.41 25.04 -2.32
C GLU A 12 -53.47 25.01 -1.11
N ARG A 13 -53.49 23.92 -0.35
CA ARG A 13 -52.28 23.47 0.33
C ARG A 13 -51.33 23.03 -0.76
N ALA A 14 -50.63 24.00 -1.33
CA ALA A 14 -49.36 23.73 -1.96
C ALA A 14 -48.53 23.00 -0.91
N THR A 15 -48.45 21.68 -1.02
CA THR A 15 -47.47 20.85 -0.31
C THR A 15 -46.11 21.20 -0.90
N GLY A 16 -45.65 22.43 -0.63
CA GLY A 16 -44.29 22.82 -0.88
C GLY A 16 -43.43 21.90 -0.03
N LEU A 17 -42.76 20.95 -0.67
CA LEU A 17 -41.79 20.12 0.00
C LEU A 17 -40.84 21.06 0.74
N SER A 18 -40.85 21.01 2.07
CA SER A 18 -39.95 21.86 2.85
C SER A 18 -38.53 21.58 2.38
N VAL A 19 -37.81 22.64 2.00
CA VAL A 19 -36.44 22.52 1.46
C VAL A 19 -35.49 21.95 2.53
N ARG A 20 -35.85 22.10 3.82
CA ARG A 20 -35.07 21.66 4.98
C ARG A 20 -34.86 20.13 5.07
N PRO A 21 -35.89 19.26 5.04
CA PRO A 21 -35.70 17.81 5.05
C PRO A 21 -34.95 17.30 3.82
N LEU A 22 -35.11 17.93 2.65
CA LEU A 22 -34.35 17.57 1.44
C LEU A 22 -32.86 17.91 1.60
N LEU A 23 -32.54 19.12 2.08
CA LEU A 23 -31.17 19.53 2.38
C LEU A 23 -30.53 18.64 3.46
N LEU A 24 -31.28 18.28 4.50
CA LEU A 24 -30.81 17.38 5.54
C LEU A 24 -30.52 15.98 4.97
N ALA A 25 -31.42 15.43 4.14
CA ALA A 25 -31.22 14.13 3.49
C ALA A 25 -30.01 14.12 2.54
N LEU A 26 -29.79 15.19 1.78
CA LEU A 26 -28.61 15.35 0.91
C LEU A 26 -27.32 15.44 1.74
N LEU A 27 -27.31 16.24 2.81
CA LEU A 27 -26.18 16.35 3.72
C LEU A 27 -25.86 15.00 4.39
N THR A 28 -26.87 14.28 4.90
CA THR A 28 -26.69 12.96 5.48
C THR A 28 -26.16 11.97 4.44
N SER A 29 -26.70 11.97 3.22
CA SER A 29 -26.22 11.11 2.13
C SER A 29 -24.79 11.41 1.74
N ALA A 30 -24.41 12.69 1.66
CA ALA A 30 -23.04 13.12 1.39
C ALA A 30 -22.09 12.68 2.50
N LEU A 31 -22.48 12.84 3.78
CA LEU A 31 -21.68 12.39 4.92
C LEU A 31 -21.50 10.86 4.95
N LEU A 32 -22.58 10.10 4.69
CA LEU A 32 -22.51 8.64 4.58
C LEU A 32 -21.62 8.20 3.43
N PHE A 33 -21.72 8.87 2.27
CA PHE A 33 -20.87 8.59 1.13
C PHE A 33 -19.40 8.88 1.42
N VAL A 34 -19.08 10.03 2.03
CA VAL A 34 -17.72 10.37 2.44
C VAL A 34 -17.20 9.37 3.46
N GLY A 35 -17.99 9.00 4.47
CA GLY A 35 -17.61 8.01 5.47
C GLY A 35 -17.37 6.61 4.88
N ALA A 36 -18.22 6.17 3.95
CA ALA A 36 -18.04 4.90 3.25
C ALA A 36 -16.80 4.93 2.35
N TYR A 37 -16.57 6.03 1.63
CA TYR A 37 -15.40 6.20 0.77
C TYR A 37 -14.10 6.23 1.59
N THR A 38 -14.04 6.97 2.70
CA THR A 38 -12.85 7.02 3.55
C THR A 38 -12.53 5.65 4.16
N LEU A 39 -13.55 4.92 4.63
CA LEU A 39 -13.37 3.54 5.12
C LEU A 39 -12.88 2.61 4.01
N ALA A 40 -13.41 2.72 2.80
CA ALA A 40 -13.01 1.88 1.66
C ALA A 40 -11.62 2.22 1.11
N ALA A 41 -11.25 3.50 1.11
CA ALA A 41 -9.98 3.99 0.58
C ALA A 41 -8.85 3.94 1.62
N TRP A 42 -9.15 3.68 2.89
CA TRP A 42 -8.14 3.54 3.93
C TRP A 42 -7.22 2.35 3.61
N PRO A 43 -5.89 2.50 3.61
CA PRO A 43 -5.00 1.40 3.26
C PRO A 43 -5.23 0.15 4.10
N GLN A 44 -5.51 0.30 5.39
CA GLN A 44 -5.69 -0.84 6.31
C GLN A 44 -7.13 -1.40 6.32
N SER A 45 -8.00 -0.92 5.42
CA SER A 45 -9.38 -1.38 5.33
C SER A 45 -9.47 -2.88 5.09
N GLN A 46 -10.35 -3.54 5.84
CA GLN A 46 -10.63 -4.97 5.67
C GLN A 46 -11.90 -5.21 4.84
N LEU A 47 -12.52 -4.14 4.32
CA LEU A 47 -13.84 -4.19 3.66
C LEU A 47 -13.86 -5.15 2.46
N TYR A 48 -12.75 -5.25 1.73
CA TYR A 48 -12.65 -5.99 0.48
C TYR A 48 -11.83 -7.28 0.59
N GLY A 49 -11.34 -7.60 1.78
CA GLY A 49 -10.49 -8.75 2.05
C GLY A 49 -9.48 -8.46 3.15
N ARG A 50 -8.76 -9.52 3.57
CA ARG A 50 -7.72 -9.41 4.58
C ARG A 50 -6.54 -8.59 4.04
N VAL A 51 -6.17 -7.54 4.75
CA VAL A 51 -4.95 -6.74 4.54
C VAL A 51 -4.13 -6.77 5.82
N VAL A 52 -2.88 -7.20 5.74
CA VAL A 52 -1.98 -7.25 6.89
C VAL A 52 -1.15 -5.97 6.93
N SER A 53 -1.16 -5.25 8.05
CA SER A 53 -0.44 -3.97 8.18
C SER A 53 0.61 -3.96 9.29
N HIS A 54 0.65 -5.00 10.10
CA HIS A 54 1.65 -5.24 11.14
C HIS A 54 1.72 -6.75 11.44
N GLY A 55 2.82 -7.19 12.03
CA GLY A 55 2.98 -8.51 12.60
C GLY A 55 2.49 -8.61 14.05
N PRO A 56 2.71 -9.76 14.71
CA PRO A 56 2.51 -9.92 16.14
C PRO A 56 3.33 -8.90 16.96
N GLY A 57 2.76 -8.42 18.07
CA GLY A 57 3.36 -7.40 18.95
C GLY A 57 4.04 -7.95 20.20
N ASP A 58 4.21 -9.27 20.28
CA ASP A 58 4.80 -10.00 21.41
C ASP A 58 6.33 -9.93 21.44
N ALA A 59 6.96 -9.72 20.28
CA ALA A 59 8.39 -9.49 20.15
C ALA A 59 8.67 -8.14 19.47
N ARG A 60 9.78 -7.49 19.84
CA ARG A 60 10.30 -6.26 19.21
C ARG A 60 10.87 -6.55 17.81
N LEU A 61 10.06 -7.08 16.93
CA LEU A 61 10.39 -7.27 15.52
C LEU A 61 9.92 -6.06 14.72
N VAL A 62 10.66 -5.71 13.67
CA VAL A 62 10.29 -4.66 12.72
C VAL A 62 10.71 -5.08 11.31
N ALA A 63 9.84 -4.82 10.33
CA ALA A 63 10.13 -5.01 8.92
C ALA A 63 10.28 -3.67 8.21
N LEU A 64 11.46 -3.43 7.63
CA LEU A 64 11.67 -2.35 6.69
C LEU A 64 11.18 -2.78 5.30
N THR A 65 10.38 -1.94 4.67
CA THR A 65 9.84 -2.22 3.35
C THR A 65 10.06 -1.05 2.40
N PHE A 66 10.38 -1.35 1.15
CA PHE A 66 10.66 -0.37 0.10
C PHE A 66 9.74 -0.61 -1.08
N ASP A 67 9.01 0.44 -1.49
CA ASP A 67 8.09 0.40 -2.61
C ASP A 67 8.69 1.09 -3.85
N ASP A 68 8.14 0.71 -5.00
CA ASP A 68 8.36 1.26 -6.35
C ASP A 68 9.64 0.84 -7.07
N GLY A 69 10.57 0.17 -6.41
CA GLY A 69 11.79 -0.31 -7.04
C GLY A 69 11.62 -1.41 -8.10
N PRO A 70 12.74 -1.84 -8.71
CA PRO A 70 14.06 -1.24 -8.56
C PRO A 70 14.18 0.11 -9.29
N ASN A 71 15.01 1.01 -8.77
CA ASN A 71 15.24 2.35 -9.29
C ASN A 71 16.69 2.74 -9.00
N ASP A 72 17.60 2.32 -9.87
CA ASP A 72 19.02 2.62 -9.68
C ASP A 72 19.37 4.07 -10.03
N PRO A 73 20.31 4.68 -9.28
CA PRO A 73 21.21 4.05 -8.30
C PRO A 73 20.65 3.94 -6.86
N ALA A 74 19.42 4.40 -6.60
CA ALA A 74 18.89 4.46 -5.24
C ALA A 74 18.72 3.08 -4.61
N THR A 75 18.12 2.13 -5.32
CA THR A 75 17.95 0.75 -4.83
C THR A 75 19.30 0.12 -4.49
N SER A 76 20.30 0.23 -5.37
CA SER A 76 21.65 -0.27 -5.10
C SER A 76 22.29 0.36 -3.87
N ARG A 77 22.15 1.68 -3.66
CA ARG A 77 22.68 2.35 -2.46
C ARG A 77 21.98 1.91 -1.18
N LEU A 78 20.67 1.63 -1.24
CA LEU A 78 19.93 1.07 -0.09
C LEU A 78 20.43 -0.34 0.23
N LEU A 79 20.65 -1.18 -0.77
CA LEU A 79 21.23 -2.51 -0.59
C LEU A 79 22.62 -2.44 0.05
N ASP A 80 23.48 -1.50 -0.37
CA ASP A 80 24.80 -1.29 0.24
C ASP A 80 24.68 -0.96 1.74
N VAL A 81 23.75 -0.07 2.12
CA VAL A 81 23.51 0.27 3.53
C VAL A 81 22.97 -0.93 4.31
N LEU A 82 22.02 -1.67 3.74
CA LEU A 82 21.44 -2.85 4.37
C LEU A 82 22.49 -3.94 4.59
N ALA A 83 23.36 -4.18 3.61
CA ALA A 83 24.48 -5.11 3.72
C ALA A 83 25.48 -4.67 4.78
N ALA A 84 25.91 -3.40 4.77
CA ALA A 84 26.83 -2.84 5.76
C ALA A 84 26.28 -2.89 7.19
N LYS A 85 24.95 -2.84 7.33
CA LYS A 85 24.26 -2.94 8.62
C LYS A 85 23.85 -4.36 8.99
N ASP A 86 24.04 -5.36 8.12
CA ASP A 86 23.52 -6.71 8.28
C ASP A 86 22.02 -6.74 8.62
N VAL A 87 21.22 -6.14 7.74
CA VAL A 87 19.76 -6.05 7.85
C VAL A 87 19.11 -6.57 6.57
N LYS A 88 18.12 -7.46 6.71
CA LYS A 88 17.25 -7.87 5.61
C LYS A 88 15.97 -7.04 5.61
N ALA A 89 15.38 -6.88 4.43
CA ALA A 89 14.24 -6.01 4.17
C ALA A 89 13.31 -6.65 3.13
N THR A 90 12.16 -6.06 2.87
CA THR A 90 11.23 -6.51 1.82
C THR A 90 11.02 -5.43 0.78
N PHE A 91 11.24 -5.74 -0.49
CA PHE A 91 11.06 -4.81 -1.60
C PHE A 91 9.80 -5.17 -2.38
N PHE A 92 8.82 -4.27 -2.41
CA PHE A 92 7.63 -4.39 -3.25
C PHE A 92 7.92 -3.75 -4.60
N VAL A 93 8.27 -4.59 -5.57
CA VAL A 93 8.79 -4.15 -6.86
C VAL A 93 7.70 -4.00 -7.91
N VAL A 94 7.85 -2.99 -8.74
CA VAL A 94 6.99 -2.74 -9.91
C VAL A 94 7.49 -3.58 -11.08
N GLY A 95 6.59 -4.34 -11.71
CA GLY A 95 6.96 -5.28 -12.77
C GLY A 95 7.71 -4.64 -13.95
N GLU A 96 7.28 -3.46 -14.40
CA GLU A 96 7.95 -2.69 -15.46
C GLU A 96 9.38 -2.29 -15.05
N ASN A 97 9.59 -1.94 -13.78
CA ASN A 97 10.91 -1.55 -13.28
C ASN A 97 11.86 -2.76 -13.14
N VAL A 98 11.33 -3.94 -12.82
CA VAL A 98 12.12 -5.18 -12.79
C VAL A 98 12.67 -5.55 -14.16
N GLU A 99 11.92 -5.30 -15.23
CA GLU A 99 12.38 -5.50 -16.61
C GLU A 99 13.48 -4.52 -17.00
N VAL A 100 13.43 -3.29 -16.49
CA VAL A 100 14.44 -2.24 -16.73
C VAL A 100 15.72 -2.48 -15.93
N TYR A 101 15.59 -2.95 -14.69
CA TYR A 101 16.71 -3.16 -13.75
C TYR A 101 16.81 -4.63 -13.29
N PRO A 102 17.03 -5.59 -14.20
CA PRO A 102 16.98 -7.01 -13.87
C PRO A 102 18.12 -7.43 -12.95
N ASP A 103 19.30 -6.84 -13.08
CA ASP A 103 20.45 -7.15 -12.24
C ASP A 103 20.25 -6.70 -10.80
N THR A 104 19.67 -5.51 -10.61
CA THR A 104 19.29 -4.98 -9.29
C THR A 104 18.22 -5.85 -8.64
N ALA A 105 17.21 -6.29 -9.39
CA ALA A 105 16.20 -7.23 -8.88
C ALA A 105 16.81 -8.57 -8.45
N ARG A 106 17.77 -9.12 -9.21
CA ARG A 106 18.51 -10.33 -8.82
C ARG A 106 19.38 -10.09 -7.59
N ARG A 107 20.01 -8.92 -7.49
CA ARG A 107 20.82 -8.52 -6.34
C ARG A 107 20.01 -8.48 -5.04
N ILE A 108 18.79 -7.92 -5.07
CA ILE A 108 17.85 -7.94 -3.93
C ILE A 108 17.69 -9.37 -3.39
N VAL A 109 17.44 -10.33 -4.28
CA VAL A 109 17.26 -11.75 -3.89
C VAL A 109 18.57 -12.37 -3.42
N ALA A 110 19.67 -12.15 -4.15
CA ALA A 110 20.98 -12.73 -3.84
C ALA A 110 21.52 -12.28 -2.48
N GLU A 111 21.20 -11.05 -2.05
CA GLU A 111 21.56 -10.54 -0.73
C GLU A 111 20.58 -10.96 0.39
N GLY A 112 19.58 -11.79 0.08
CA GLY A 112 18.68 -12.39 1.06
C GLY A 112 17.49 -11.52 1.46
N HIS A 113 17.15 -10.49 0.68
CA HIS A 113 15.94 -9.71 0.89
C HIS A 113 14.72 -10.43 0.29
N ALA A 114 13.54 -10.15 0.84
CA ALA A 114 12.28 -10.66 0.29
C ALA A 114 11.78 -9.74 -0.84
N LEU A 115 11.12 -10.34 -1.84
CA LEU A 115 10.39 -9.60 -2.88
C LEU A 115 8.88 -9.71 -2.67
N GLY A 116 8.18 -8.63 -2.99
CA GLY A 116 6.73 -8.57 -3.13
C GLY A 116 6.35 -7.93 -4.46
N ASN A 117 5.14 -8.22 -4.93
CA ASN A 117 4.59 -7.64 -6.15
C ASN A 117 3.91 -6.30 -5.85
N HIS A 118 4.26 -5.26 -6.61
CA HIS A 118 3.68 -3.91 -6.49
C HIS A 118 2.93 -3.45 -7.75
N SER A 119 2.22 -4.37 -8.39
CA SER A 119 1.61 -4.21 -9.72
C SER A 119 2.65 -4.06 -10.84
N TYR A 120 2.19 -3.95 -12.10
CA TYR A 120 3.10 -3.87 -13.23
C TYR A 120 3.46 -2.43 -13.59
N ARG A 121 2.51 -1.49 -13.55
CA ARG A 121 2.66 -0.08 -13.95
C ARG A 121 2.37 0.95 -12.85
N HIS A 122 1.95 0.51 -11.67
CA HIS A 122 1.66 1.38 -10.52
C HIS A 122 0.53 2.41 -10.78
N ARG A 123 -0.44 2.12 -11.65
CA ARG A 123 -1.53 3.07 -11.98
C ARG A 123 -2.82 2.74 -11.23
N LYS A 124 -3.35 3.71 -10.47
CA LYS A 124 -4.68 3.58 -9.81
C LYS A 124 -5.80 3.26 -10.79
N ARG A 125 -5.75 3.81 -12.01
CA ARG A 125 -6.77 3.57 -13.04
C ARG A 125 -6.92 2.09 -13.39
N ASP A 126 -5.82 1.32 -13.36
CA ASP A 126 -5.84 -0.08 -13.73
C ASP A 126 -6.53 -0.89 -12.61
N ALA A 127 -6.35 -0.49 -11.34
CA ALA A 127 -7.13 -1.05 -10.22
C ALA A 127 -8.62 -0.65 -10.26
N LEU A 128 -8.98 0.49 -10.87
CA LEU A 128 -10.36 1.00 -10.93
C LEU A 128 -11.16 0.47 -12.14
N LEU A 129 -10.51 0.32 -13.29
CA LEU A 129 -11.17 0.12 -14.57
C LEU A 129 -11.01 -1.29 -15.13
N ASP A 130 -10.13 -2.12 -14.55
CA ASP A 130 -9.94 -3.52 -14.95
C ASP A 130 -10.45 -4.48 -13.86
N PRO A 131 -11.68 -5.01 -13.99
CA PRO A 131 -12.23 -6.03 -13.09
C PRO A 131 -11.43 -7.34 -13.07
N GLY A 132 -10.63 -7.62 -14.11
CA GLY A 132 -9.74 -8.78 -14.17
C GLY A 132 -8.41 -8.57 -13.42
N TYR A 133 -8.06 -7.31 -13.17
CA TYR A 133 -6.80 -6.89 -12.54
C TYR A 133 -5.56 -7.57 -13.16
N GLY A 134 -5.41 -7.46 -14.47
CA GLY A 134 -4.34 -8.08 -15.26
C GLY A 134 -2.93 -7.62 -14.87
N GLU A 135 -2.82 -6.45 -14.25
CA GLU A 135 -1.57 -5.91 -13.68
C GLU A 135 -0.90 -6.88 -12.70
N LEU A 136 -1.68 -7.64 -11.94
CA LEU A 136 -1.13 -8.58 -10.96
C LEU A 136 -0.35 -9.70 -11.63
N GLU A 137 -0.99 -10.41 -12.55
CA GLU A 137 -0.38 -11.55 -13.23
C GLU A 137 0.75 -11.08 -14.17
N ARG A 138 0.60 -9.91 -14.79
CA ARG A 138 1.66 -9.34 -15.62
C ARG A 138 2.93 -9.07 -14.80
N ALA A 139 2.79 -8.48 -13.61
CA ALA A 139 3.92 -8.29 -12.71
C ALA A 139 4.49 -9.61 -12.19
N GLN A 140 3.64 -10.60 -11.85
CA GLN A 140 4.12 -11.93 -11.46
C GLN A 140 5.01 -12.58 -12.52
N ARG A 141 4.62 -12.49 -13.80
CA ARG A 141 5.44 -13.02 -14.91
C ARG A 141 6.74 -12.24 -15.10
N ALA A 142 6.69 -10.91 -15.09
CA ALA A 142 7.88 -10.07 -15.24
C ALA A 142 8.92 -10.36 -14.15
N ILE A 143 8.46 -10.43 -12.89
CA ILE A 143 9.32 -10.77 -11.76
C ILE A 143 9.90 -12.18 -11.92
N ALA A 144 9.06 -13.18 -12.17
CA ALA A 144 9.50 -14.57 -12.29
C ALA A 144 10.50 -14.80 -13.45
N ALA A 145 10.35 -14.08 -14.56
CA ALA A 145 11.29 -14.14 -15.69
C ALA A 145 12.70 -13.65 -15.30
N VAL A 146 12.81 -12.71 -14.36
CA VAL A 146 14.09 -12.13 -13.94
C VAL A 146 14.72 -12.87 -12.76
N VAL A 147 13.93 -13.22 -11.75
CA VAL A 147 14.43 -13.79 -10.47
C VAL A 147 14.16 -15.28 -10.30
N GLY A 148 13.44 -15.91 -11.22
CA GLY A 148 13.21 -17.36 -11.25
C GLY A 148 12.09 -17.86 -10.33
N PHE A 149 11.35 -16.99 -9.66
CA PHE A 149 10.20 -17.36 -8.83
C PHE A 149 9.12 -16.29 -8.79
N ARG A 150 7.92 -16.67 -8.34
CA ARG A 150 6.78 -15.76 -8.14
C ARG A 150 6.67 -15.36 -6.66
N PRO A 151 6.76 -14.07 -6.31
CA PRO A 151 6.53 -13.63 -4.93
C PRO A 151 5.17 -14.07 -4.37
N ALA A 152 5.12 -14.38 -3.08
CA ALA A 152 3.90 -14.68 -2.34
C ALA A 152 3.24 -13.43 -1.71
N LEU A 153 3.92 -12.28 -1.75
CA LEU A 153 3.44 -11.03 -1.19
C LEU A 153 2.96 -10.08 -2.28
N TYR A 154 1.96 -9.27 -1.95
CA TYR A 154 1.46 -8.20 -2.79
C TYR A 154 1.18 -6.96 -1.94
N ARG A 155 1.52 -5.77 -2.47
CA ARG A 155 1.13 -4.50 -1.88
C ARG A 155 0.44 -3.66 -2.95
N ALA A 156 -0.71 -3.09 -2.62
CA ALA A 156 -1.43 -2.26 -3.58
C ALA A 156 -0.73 -0.91 -3.75
N PRO A 157 -0.51 -0.45 -5.00
CA PRO A 157 -0.05 0.90 -5.30
C PRO A 157 -0.79 1.96 -4.48
N ASN A 158 -0.06 2.86 -3.83
CA ASN A 158 -0.61 3.93 -2.97
C ASN A 158 -1.48 3.43 -1.79
N GLY A 159 -1.47 2.14 -1.46
CA GLY A 159 -2.39 1.51 -0.50
C GLY A 159 -3.86 1.47 -0.97
N PHE A 160 -4.15 1.94 -2.18
CA PHE A 160 -5.50 1.99 -2.73
C PHE A 160 -5.90 0.65 -3.31
N HIS A 161 -7.05 0.13 -2.88
CA HIS A 161 -7.50 -1.17 -3.32
C HIS A 161 -9.00 -1.31 -3.56
N THR A 162 -9.35 -2.21 -4.47
CA THR A 162 -10.73 -2.45 -4.92
C THR A 162 -11.18 -3.90 -4.64
N PRO A 163 -12.50 -4.20 -4.65
CA PRO A 163 -13.01 -5.55 -4.41
C PRO A 163 -12.48 -6.60 -5.38
N TRP A 164 -12.37 -6.27 -6.67
CA TRP A 164 -11.89 -7.21 -7.69
C TRP A 164 -10.37 -7.38 -7.63
N GLN A 165 -9.62 -6.33 -7.31
CA GLN A 165 -8.18 -6.41 -7.08
C GLN A 165 -7.85 -7.37 -5.92
N LEU A 166 -8.43 -7.17 -4.73
CA LEU A 166 -8.17 -8.06 -3.58
C LEU A 166 -8.70 -9.48 -3.82
N ARG A 167 -9.76 -9.64 -4.63
CA ARG A 167 -10.21 -10.96 -5.08
C ARG A 167 -9.20 -11.65 -6.00
N ALA A 168 -8.59 -10.93 -6.94
CA ALA A 168 -7.54 -11.46 -7.81
C ALA A 168 -6.30 -11.87 -7.01
N VAL A 169 -5.86 -11.01 -6.08
CA VAL A 169 -4.73 -11.29 -5.17
C VAL A 169 -4.97 -12.57 -4.37
N ARG A 170 -6.15 -12.70 -3.74
CA ARG A 170 -6.52 -13.89 -2.98
C ARG A 170 -6.57 -15.16 -3.85
N ARG A 171 -7.12 -15.08 -5.07
CA ARG A 171 -7.17 -16.23 -6.00
C ARG A 171 -5.78 -16.68 -6.45
N ALA A 172 -4.84 -15.75 -6.53
CA ALA A 172 -3.44 -16.05 -6.83
C ALA A 172 -2.65 -16.59 -5.62
N GLY A 173 -3.29 -16.77 -4.46
CA GLY A 173 -2.65 -17.27 -3.24
C GLY A 173 -1.70 -16.27 -2.57
N LEU A 174 -1.81 -14.99 -2.92
CA LEU A 174 -0.95 -13.93 -2.40
C LEU A 174 -1.47 -13.36 -1.08
N VAL A 175 -0.55 -12.89 -0.25
CA VAL A 175 -0.86 -12.12 0.97
C VAL A 175 -0.78 -10.63 0.66
N THR A 176 -1.87 -9.90 0.91
CA THR A 176 -1.88 -8.43 0.81
C THR A 176 -1.24 -7.82 2.06
N VAL A 177 -0.14 -7.08 1.87
CA VAL A 177 0.66 -6.47 2.93
C VAL A 177 0.75 -4.96 2.73
N HIS A 178 0.26 -4.19 3.69
CA HIS A 178 0.44 -2.73 3.78
C HIS A 178 1.41 -2.39 4.92
N TRP A 179 1.17 -1.30 5.65
CA TRP A 179 2.07 -0.79 6.69
C TRP A 179 1.27 -0.15 7.84
N ASN A 180 1.92 0.01 8.98
CA ASN A 180 1.41 0.77 10.12
C ASN A 180 2.33 1.93 10.52
N VAL A 181 3.52 2.03 9.92
CA VAL A 181 4.43 3.17 10.06
C VAL A 181 4.61 3.81 8.70
N GLN A 182 4.16 5.05 8.55
CA GLN A 182 4.23 5.82 7.31
C GLN A 182 5.21 6.98 7.46
N THR A 183 6.24 7.02 6.62
CA THR A 183 7.33 8.00 6.70
C THR A 183 7.11 9.23 5.83
N LYS A 184 6.29 9.11 4.78
CA LYS A 184 6.14 10.12 3.73
C LYS A 184 7.48 10.53 3.10
N ASP A 185 8.40 9.59 2.98
CA ASP A 185 9.70 9.80 2.35
C ASP A 185 9.58 10.09 0.85
N TRP A 186 8.46 9.72 0.21
CA TRP A 186 8.17 10.09 -1.17
C TRP A 186 8.11 11.62 -1.40
N GLU A 187 7.81 12.40 -0.37
CA GLU A 187 7.82 13.88 -0.38
C GLU A 187 9.25 14.45 -0.34
N ARG A 188 10.27 13.59 -0.19
CA ARG A 188 11.70 13.94 -0.07
C ARG A 188 11.98 14.97 1.05
N PRO A 189 11.45 14.79 2.27
CA PRO A 189 11.83 15.63 3.39
C PRO A 189 13.30 15.40 3.76
N ASP A 190 13.84 16.21 4.67
CA ASP A 190 15.17 15.96 5.23
C ASP A 190 15.25 14.56 5.91
N PRO A 191 16.44 13.92 5.93
CA PRO A 191 16.61 12.59 6.52
C PRO A 191 16.14 12.48 7.97
N ASP A 192 16.41 13.50 8.79
CA ASP A 192 16.04 13.52 10.22
C ASP A 192 14.52 13.48 10.41
N THR A 193 13.76 14.13 9.52
CA THR A 193 12.30 14.04 9.48
C THR A 193 11.83 12.62 9.20
N ILE A 194 12.47 11.88 8.29
CA ILE A 194 12.15 10.47 8.00
C ILE A 194 12.42 9.63 9.25
N VAL A 195 13.61 9.78 9.85
CA VAL A 195 14.02 9.08 11.08
C VAL A 195 13.01 9.33 12.20
N ARG A 196 12.69 10.59 12.49
CA ARG A 196 11.71 10.97 13.52
C ARG A 196 10.36 10.30 13.29
N ARG A 197 9.81 10.36 12.07
CA ARG A 197 8.51 9.76 11.75
C ARG A 197 8.50 8.25 11.99
N VAL A 198 9.59 7.54 11.67
CA VAL A 198 9.73 6.12 12.03
C VAL A 198 9.73 5.94 13.55
N LEU A 199 10.57 6.67 14.26
CA LEU A 199 10.80 6.49 15.69
C LEU A 199 9.61 6.89 16.56
N GLU A 200 8.74 7.81 16.11
CA GLU A 200 7.51 8.21 16.80
C GLU A 200 6.41 7.15 16.70
N HIS A 201 6.36 6.40 15.59
CA HIS A 201 5.24 5.50 15.28
C HIS A 201 5.59 4.02 15.41
N VAL A 202 6.88 3.66 15.47
CA VAL A 202 7.31 2.26 15.56
C VAL A 202 6.80 1.60 16.85
N ARG A 203 6.25 0.41 16.69
CA ARG A 203 5.83 -0.50 17.78
C ARG A 203 6.28 -1.93 17.45
N PRO A 204 6.34 -2.85 18.44
CA PRO A 204 6.55 -4.27 18.19
C PRO A 204 5.64 -4.78 17.06
N GLY A 205 6.22 -5.45 16.07
CA GLY A 205 5.50 -5.94 14.89
C GLY A 205 5.33 -4.92 13.76
N ALA A 206 5.99 -3.75 13.82
CA ALA A 206 5.80 -2.71 12.81
C ALA A 206 6.28 -3.13 11.41
N ILE A 207 5.53 -2.68 10.40
CA ILE A 207 5.91 -2.69 9.00
C ILE A 207 6.07 -1.23 8.58
N VAL A 208 7.30 -0.84 8.23
CA VAL A 208 7.68 0.53 7.89
C VAL A 208 7.66 0.71 6.38
N LEU A 209 6.86 1.67 5.90
CA LEU A 209 6.83 2.06 4.49
C LEU A 209 7.91 3.11 4.20
N LEU A 210 8.82 2.76 3.28
CA LEU A 210 9.81 3.61 2.64
C LEU A 210 9.73 3.36 1.12
N HIS A 211 10.44 4.15 0.33
CA HIS A 211 10.46 4.03 -1.13
C HIS A 211 11.91 3.96 -1.63
N ASP A 212 12.16 3.04 -2.55
CA ASP A 212 13.37 3.04 -3.37
C ASP A 212 13.13 3.57 -4.79
N GLY A 213 11.87 3.63 -5.25
CA GLY A 213 11.46 4.21 -6.54
C GLY A 213 10.40 5.33 -6.44
N ASP A 214 9.81 5.72 -7.57
CA ASP A 214 8.73 6.73 -7.66
C ASP A 214 7.76 6.33 -8.79
N ASP A 215 6.91 5.34 -8.52
CA ASP A 215 6.12 4.62 -9.54
C ASP A 215 7.01 3.94 -10.61
N THR A 216 6.86 4.32 -11.88
CA THR A 216 7.66 3.89 -13.05
C THR A 216 8.67 4.97 -13.50
N ARG A 217 8.86 6.02 -12.70
CA ARG A 217 9.83 7.09 -13.02
C ARG A 217 11.23 6.67 -12.61
N HIS A 218 11.99 6.20 -13.58
CA HIS A 218 13.38 5.75 -13.41
C HIS A 218 14.34 6.90 -13.06
N GLY A 219 15.37 6.59 -12.27
CA GLY A 219 16.37 7.55 -11.78
C GLY A 219 15.83 8.55 -10.76
N SER A 220 14.70 8.24 -10.12
CA SER A 220 14.08 9.15 -9.16
C SER A 220 14.92 9.31 -7.90
N ASP A 221 15.06 10.55 -7.43
CA ASP A 221 15.87 10.85 -6.26
C ASP A 221 15.23 10.32 -4.96
N ARG A 222 15.98 9.46 -4.30
CA ARG A 222 15.71 8.89 -2.97
C ARG A 222 16.91 9.05 -2.03
N ALA A 223 17.80 10.00 -2.30
CA ALA A 223 18.93 10.31 -1.43
C ALA A 223 18.52 10.54 0.04
N PRO A 224 17.44 11.26 0.36
CA PRO A 224 17.02 11.43 1.76
C PRO A 224 16.67 10.11 2.45
N THR A 225 16.00 9.18 1.75
CA THR A 225 15.70 7.84 2.28
C THR A 225 16.97 7.03 2.50
N VAL A 226 17.92 7.07 1.56
CA VAL A 226 19.23 6.40 1.67
C VAL A 226 20.00 6.92 2.88
N GLU A 227 20.01 8.24 3.10
CA GLU A 227 20.72 8.90 4.21
C GLU A 227 20.05 8.66 5.57
N ALA A 228 18.72 8.55 5.61
CA ALA A 228 17.97 8.25 6.84
C ALA A 228 18.12 6.79 7.30
N LEU A 229 18.26 5.86 6.36
CA LEU A 229 18.27 4.42 6.62
C LEU A 229 19.29 3.96 7.70
N PRO A 230 20.59 4.35 7.66
CA PRO A 230 21.53 3.90 8.70
C PRO A 230 21.13 4.39 10.09
N GLN A 231 20.61 5.62 10.21
CA GLN A 231 20.17 6.19 11.48
C GLN A 231 18.91 5.49 12.00
N ILE A 232 17.96 5.16 11.13
CA ILE A 232 16.78 4.34 11.48
C ILE A 232 17.23 3.01 12.06
N ILE A 233 18.16 2.33 11.38
CA ILE A 233 18.63 1.01 11.81
C ILE A 233 19.28 1.08 13.20
N ASP A 234 20.20 2.02 13.40
CA ASP A 234 20.94 2.17 14.66
C ASP A 234 20.01 2.53 15.82
N ALA A 235 19.08 3.47 15.59
CA ALA A 235 18.13 3.90 16.61
C ALA A 235 17.14 2.80 17.01
N LEU A 236 16.66 1.99 16.07
CA LEU A 236 15.76 0.87 16.37
C LEU A 236 16.51 -0.26 17.10
N ARG A 237 17.76 -0.57 16.72
CA ARG A 237 18.60 -1.52 17.47
C ARG A 237 18.82 -1.06 18.92
N ALA A 238 19.13 0.21 19.12
CA ALA A 238 19.29 0.80 20.46
C ALA A 238 18.01 0.67 21.32
N ARG A 239 16.83 0.63 20.67
CA ARG A 239 15.53 0.38 21.33
C ARG A 239 15.16 -1.10 21.46
N GLY A 240 16.09 -2.00 21.15
CA GLY A 240 15.94 -3.45 21.28
C GLY A 240 15.14 -4.11 20.15
N TYR A 241 14.97 -3.45 19.01
CA TYR A 241 14.32 -4.08 17.86
C TYR A 241 15.27 -4.99 17.08
N ARG A 242 14.72 -6.10 16.59
CA ARG A 242 15.37 -6.96 15.58
C ARG A 242 14.68 -6.78 14.24
N PHE A 243 15.48 -6.75 13.19
CA PHE A 243 15.00 -6.61 11.83
C PHE A 243 14.69 -7.98 11.23
N VAL A 244 13.56 -8.06 10.55
CA VAL A 244 13.09 -9.23 9.83
C VAL A 244 12.45 -8.79 8.52
N THR A 245 12.39 -9.68 7.54
CA THR A 245 11.57 -9.51 6.34
C THR A 245 10.08 -9.65 6.70
N VAL A 246 9.18 -9.18 5.83
CA VAL A 246 7.74 -9.36 6.03
C VAL A 246 7.33 -10.84 6.11
N PRO A 247 7.83 -11.76 5.26
CA PRO A 247 7.52 -13.19 5.38
C PRO A 247 7.87 -13.76 6.75
N GLU A 248 9.07 -13.44 7.27
CA GLU A 248 9.52 -13.87 8.61
C GLU A 248 8.66 -13.25 9.72
N LEU A 249 8.33 -11.96 9.60
CA LEU A 249 7.49 -11.26 10.58
C LEU A 249 6.09 -11.88 10.68
N LEU A 250 5.54 -12.34 9.56
CA LEU A 250 4.17 -12.85 9.47
C LEU A 250 4.07 -14.38 9.54
N GLY A 251 5.20 -15.10 9.46
CA GLY A 251 5.22 -16.56 9.37
C GLY A 251 4.56 -17.08 8.08
N VAL A 252 4.74 -16.39 6.96
CA VAL A 252 4.17 -16.77 5.65
C VAL A 252 5.29 -17.06 4.64
N PRO A 253 5.01 -17.81 3.55
CA PRO A 253 5.99 -18.01 2.49
C PRO A 253 6.41 -16.68 1.84
N ASP A 254 7.66 -16.59 1.38
CA ASP A 254 8.18 -15.50 0.55
C ASP A 254 7.85 -15.71 -0.94
N ARG A 255 7.68 -16.97 -1.36
CA ARG A 255 7.45 -17.38 -2.77
C ARG A 255 6.24 -18.28 -2.88
N LEU A 256 5.52 -18.18 -4.00
CA LEU A 256 4.49 -19.16 -4.33
C LEU A 256 5.14 -20.51 -4.68
N PRO A 257 4.44 -21.63 -4.44
CA PRO A 257 4.88 -22.93 -4.91
C PRO A 257 5.11 -22.92 -6.43
N ALA A 258 6.09 -23.70 -6.89
CA ALA A 258 6.24 -23.93 -8.33
C ALA A 258 4.91 -24.47 -8.91
N PRO A 259 4.55 -24.09 -10.15
CA PRO A 259 3.42 -24.71 -10.84
C PRO A 259 3.61 -26.23 -10.86
N ARG A 260 2.56 -26.97 -10.51
CA ARG A 260 2.53 -28.43 -10.66
C ARG A 260 2.43 -28.82 -12.12
#